data_AF-A0A1I2GFL2-F1
#
_entry.id   AF-A0A1I2GFL2-F1
#
_cell.length_a   1.000
_cell.length_b   1.000
_cell.length_c   1.000
_cell.angle_alpha   90.00
_cell.angle_beta   90.00
_cell.angle_gamma   90.00
#
_symmetry.space_group_name_H-M   'P 1'
#
loop_
_entity.id
_entity.type
_entity.pdbx_description
1 polymer ?
#
loop_
_entity_poly.entity_id
_entity_poly.type
_entity_poly.pdbx_seq_one_letter_code
_entity_poly.pdbx_strand_id
1 'polypeptide(L)'
;MRMRATTTTVALIALLAGGCARPGDGPGAAVPGPQRSGPAAPVVHDRWESCDAALPKDQMDQFTAAHEALTMPLLDDSFQPVAAVVCRVGIRQRPGGGSEQTAEEARADDLTALLSALRLPDEASTAEICTADLPGVPWVVLVDRDNRWVRPGVPVDACVKPRTEFRKAYDGLVTVTVSSRVTGQIESDEAATAGCSQTYADMTWTTGAMGSENKGTLGPLPETASARRCVYDVPASERGSGKPAGGFRAGGPLSAADWTAIRAEVAASEPASPACDQPASRFALVQLEPGGTLNIEADGCRRILAEVSDGPGVFRTSSERLTKLVFG
;
A
#
# COMPACT_ATOMS: atom_id res chain seq x y z
N MET A 1 -30.05 -53.19 -20.07
CA MET A 1 -28.63 -53.63 -20.11
C MET A 1 -27.87 -52.84 -19.05
N ARG A 2 -26.94 -53.49 -18.35
CA ARG A 2 -26.43 -53.21 -17.00
C ARG A 2 -25.91 -51.78 -16.72
N MET A 3 -26.42 -51.18 -15.63
CA MET A 3 -25.84 -50.06 -14.90
C MET A 3 -24.45 -50.43 -14.34
N ARG A 4 -23.49 -49.52 -14.44
CA ARG A 4 -22.29 -49.51 -13.59
C ARG A 4 -22.28 -48.20 -12.82
N ALA A 5 -22.58 -48.28 -11.53
CA ALA A 5 -22.42 -47.19 -10.58
C ALA A 5 -20.97 -47.24 -10.07
N THR A 6 -20.23 -46.16 -10.25
CA THR A 6 -18.87 -46.00 -9.77
C THR A 6 -18.93 -45.25 -8.44
N THR A 7 -18.59 -45.95 -7.35
CA THR A 7 -18.57 -45.39 -6.00
C THR A 7 -17.31 -44.55 -5.82
N THR A 8 -17.44 -43.22 -5.76
CA THR A 8 -16.34 -42.31 -5.48
C THR A 8 -16.27 -42.04 -3.97
N THR A 9 -15.23 -42.54 -3.32
CA THR A 9 -14.94 -42.31 -1.91
C THR A 9 -14.41 -40.87 -1.72
N VAL A 10 -15.15 -40.03 -1.02
CA VAL A 10 -14.70 -38.69 -0.61
C VAL A 10 -13.93 -38.82 0.70
N ALA A 11 -12.63 -38.55 0.69
CA ALA A 11 -11.82 -38.46 1.89
C ALA A 11 -12.01 -37.08 2.54
N LEU A 12 -12.60 -37.06 3.73
CA LEU A 12 -12.70 -35.88 4.59
C LEU A 12 -11.30 -35.59 5.17
N ILE A 13 -10.67 -34.50 4.75
CA ILE A 13 -9.43 -34.00 5.39
C ILE A 13 -9.85 -33.07 6.53
N ALA A 14 -9.69 -33.53 7.77
CA ALA A 14 -9.85 -32.72 8.96
C ALA A 14 -8.64 -31.79 9.11
N LEU A 15 -8.85 -30.49 8.87
CA LEU A 15 -7.89 -29.43 9.19
C LEU A 15 -7.80 -29.27 10.70
N LEU A 16 -6.75 -29.86 11.31
CA LEU A 16 -6.38 -29.63 12.70
C LEU A 16 -5.73 -28.24 12.81
N ALA A 17 -6.53 -27.25 13.22
CA ALA A 17 -6.01 -25.96 13.68
C ALA A 17 -5.27 -26.17 15.01
N GLY A 18 -3.96 -26.42 14.93
CA GLY A 18 -3.07 -26.53 16.08
C GLY A 18 -2.80 -25.16 16.71
N GLY A 19 -3.71 -24.67 17.53
CA GLY A 19 -3.44 -23.58 18.46
C GLY A 19 -2.54 -24.06 19.59
N CYS A 20 -1.39 -23.42 19.78
CA CYS A 20 -0.52 -23.65 20.94
C CYS A 20 -1.22 -23.16 22.22
N ALA A 21 -2.09 -23.98 22.79
CA ALA A 21 -2.66 -23.73 24.11
C ALA A 21 -1.55 -23.89 25.16
N ARG A 22 -1.15 -22.79 25.81
CA ARG A 22 -0.31 -22.86 27.01
C ARG A 22 -1.12 -23.56 28.11
N PRO A 23 -0.63 -24.67 28.69
CA PRO A 23 -1.31 -25.31 29.81
C PRO A 23 -1.08 -24.47 31.07
N GLY A 24 -2.09 -23.74 31.53
CA GLY A 24 -1.98 -22.96 32.77
C GLY A 24 -3.17 -22.07 33.15
N ASP A 25 -3.94 -21.57 32.17
CA ASP A 25 -4.99 -20.59 32.48
C ASP A 25 -6.35 -21.27 32.64
N GLY A 26 -6.85 -21.32 33.88
CA GLY A 26 -8.19 -21.81 34.17
C GLY A 26 -9.26 -20.96 33.45
N PRO A 27 -10.44 -21.53 33.14
CA PRO A 27 -11.55 -20.78 32.59
C PRO A 27 -11.96 -19.69 33.59
N GLY A 28 -11.59 -18.43 33.32
CA GLY A 28 -11.84 -17.28 34.18
C GLY A 28 -10.63 -16.40 34.52
N ALA A 29 -9.42 -16.70 34.03
CA ALA A 29 -8.32 -15.75 34.14
C ALA A 29 -8.66 -14.48 33.33
N ALA A 30 -8.69 -13.32 34.01
CA ALA A 30 -8.88 -12.04 33.35
C ALA A 30 -7.72 -11.81 32.37
N VAL A 31 -8.04 -11.57 31.10
CA VAL A 31 -7.03 -11.14 30.13
C VAL A 31 -6.52 -9.77 30.60
N PRO A 32 -5.21 -9.59 30.84
CA PRO A 32 -4.67 -8.28 31.20
C PRO A 32 -5.13 -7.24 30.18
N GLY A 33 -5.63 -6.10 30.66
CA GLY A 33 -6.05 -5.03 29.78
C GLY A 33 -4.88 -4.45 28.97
N PRO A 34 -5.17 -3.58 27.99
CA PRO A 34 -4.13 -2.93 27.19
C PRO A 34 -3.11 -2.23 28.09
N GLN A 35 -1.83 -2.59 27.95
CA GLN A 35 -0.78 -1.95 28.71
C GLN A 35 -0.40 -0.62 28.04
N ARG A 36 -0.59 0.49 28.76
CA ARG A 36 -0.10 1.80 28.34
C ARG A 36 1.36 1.99 28.77
N SER A 37 2.11 2.69 27.93
CA SER A 37 3.52 3.00 28.10
C SER A 37 3.70 4.42 28.65
N GLY A 38 4.69 4.59 29.53
CA GLY A 38 5.11 5.91 30.02
C GLY A 38 4.41 6.37 31.31
N PRO A 39 4.41 7.69 31.58
CA PRO A 39 3.83 8.26 32.80
C PRO A 39 2.30 8.09 32.84
N ALA A 40 1.69 8.28 34.01
CA ALA A 40 0.24 8.17 34.15
C ALA A 40 -0.54 9.25 33.40
N ALA A 41 0.07 10.42 33.16
CA ALA A 41 -0.53 11.56 32.48
C ALA A 41 0.24 11.91 31.19
N PRO A 42 -0.41 12.50 30.17
CA PRO A 42 0.25 12.93 28.95
C PRO A 42 1.36 13.96 29.23
N VAL A 43 2.43 13.90 28.43
CA VAL A 43 3.51 14.89 28.52
C VAL A 43 3.03 16.21 27.91
N VAL A 44 3.17 17.29 28.68
CA VAL A 44 2.89 18.66 28.23
C VAL A 44 4.16 19.28 27.67
N HIS A 45 4.08 19.79 26.45
CA HIS A 45 5.15 20.49 25.76
C HIS A 45 4.89 22.00 25.77
N ASP A 46 5.96 22.79 25.91
CA ASP A 46 5.87 24.24 26.16
C ASP A 46 5.23 25.03 25.01
N ARG A 47 5.39 24.60 23.77
CA ARG A 47 4.90 25.36 22.61
C ARG A 47 4.64 24.48 21.40
N TRP A 48 3.47 24.66 20.77
CA TRP A 48 3.19 24.10 19.45
C TRP A 48 3.82 24.98 18.37
N GLU A 49 4.56 24.35 17.46
CA GLU A 49 5.21 25.03 16.32
C GLU A 49 4.49 24.72 15.01
N SER A 50 4.49 23.45 14.59
CA SER A 50 3.81 22.97 13.39
C SER A 50 3.83 21.44 13.31
N CYS A 51 2.97 20.87 12.46
CA CYS A 51 3.01 19.46 12.07
C CYS A 51 4.38 19.06 11.50
N ASP A 52 5.00 19.94 10.72
CA ASP A 52 6.28 19.67 10.06
C ASP A 52 7.46 19.54 11.02
N ALA A 53 7.41 20.26 12.13
CA ALA A 53 8.43 20.18 13.19
C ALA A 53 8.22 18.94 14.07
N ALA A 54 6.97 18.54 14.28
CA ALA A 54 6.62 17.45 15.19
C ALA A 54 6.64 16.04 14.56
N LEU A 55 6.40 15.94 13.25
CA LEU A 55 6.35 14.65 12.55
C LEU A 55 7.71 14.21 12.00
N PRO A 56 8.00 12.89 12.04
CA PRO A 56 9.09 12.31 11.26
C PRO A 56 8.97 12.67 9.77
N LYS A 57 10.10 12.74 9.06
CA LYS A 57 10.09 13.03 7.62
C LYS A 57 9.75 11.81 6.77
N ASP A 58 10.09 10.61 7.24
CA ASP A 58 9.76 9.36 6.57
C ASP A 58 8.29 8.96 6.82
N GLN A 59 7.62 8.43 5.79
CA GLN A 59 6.19 8.10 5.85
C GLN A 59 5.92 6.88 6.75
N MET A 60 6.79 5.88 6.74
CA MET A 60 6.65 4.69 7.59
C MET A 60 6.85 5.08 9.07
N ASP A 61 7.80 5.97 9.33
CA ASP A 61 8.01 6.52 10.67
C ASP A 61 6.81 7.35 11.12
N GLN A 62 6.18 8.13 10.24
CA GLN A 62 4.94 8.85 10.57
C GLN A 62 3.80 7.91 10.92
N PHE A 63 3.61 6.83 10.14
CA PHE A 63 2.61 5.81 10.42
C PHE A 63 2.85 5.16 11.79
N THR A 64 4.10 4.78 12.07
CA THR A 64 4.51 4.19 13.35
C THR A 64 4.27 5.16 14.49
N ALA A 65 4.74 6.40 14.36
CA ALA A 65 4.55 7.47 15.35
C ALA A 65 3.05 7.68 15.62
N ALA A 66 2.20 7.69 14.59
CA ALA A 66 0.76 7.81 14.74
C ALA A 66 0.16 6.67 15.60
N HIS A 67 0.60 5.42 15.40
CA HIS A 67 0.14 4.26 16.15
C HIS A 67 0.58 4.24 17.62
N GLU A 68 1.67 4.93 17.98
CA GLU A 68 2.09 5.02 19.38
C GLU A 68 0.98 5.54 20.31
N ALA A 69 0.07 6.38 19.79
CA ALA A 69 -1.06 6.92 20.55
C ALA A 69 -1.96 5.83 21.14
N LEU A 70 -1.99 4.61 20.58
CA LEU A 70 -2.73 3.48 21.15
C LEU A 70 -2.17 3.03 22.50
N THR A 71 -0.91 3.35 22.79
CA THR A 71 -0.22 2.97 24.03
C THR A 71 0.17 4.16 24.90
N MET A 72 0.02 5.40 24.42
CA MET A 72 0.34 6.62 25.19
C MET A 72 -0.61 6.84 26.38
N PRO A 73 -0.30 7.72 27.34
CA PRO A 73 -1.21 8.03 28.45
C PRO A 73 -2.50 8.70 27.96
N LEU A 74 -3.65 8.33 28.52
CA LEU A 74 -4.95 8.94 28.18
C LEU A 74 -5.02 10.40 28.62
N LEU A 75 -5.88 11.18 27.96
CA LEU A 75 -6.16 12.55 28.37
C LEU A 75 -6.91 12.57 29.71
N ASP A 76 -6.44 13.35 30.67
CA ASP A 76 -7.13 13.63 31.92
C ASP A 76 -7.68 15.09 31.95
N ASP A 77 -8.08 15.55 33.12
CA ASP A 77 -8.61 16.92 33.31
C ASP A 77 -7.53 17.96 33.65
N SER A 78 -6.26 17.56 33.74
CA SER A 78 -5.15 18.46 34.10
C SER A 78 -4.78 19.40 32.96
N PHE A 79 -5.04 18.99 31.71
CA PHE A 79 -4.85 19.81 30.52
C PHE A 79 -6.19 20.32 30.01
N GLN A 80 -6.25 21.59 29.60
CA GLN A 80 -7.49 22.27 29.17
C GLN A 80 -7.36 22.72 27.70
N PRO A 81 -7.61 21.81 26.74
CA PRO A 81 -7.55 22.10 25.32
C PRO A 81 -8.55 23.20 24.91
N VAL A 82 -8.10 24.08 24.02
CA VAL A 82 -8.97 25.03 23.31
C VAL A 82 -8.96 24.82 21.81
N ALA A 83 -8.04 24.01 21.29
CA ALA A 83 -8.06 23.54 19.93
C ALA A 83 -7.42 22.16 19.79
N ALA A 84 -7.73 21.50 18.69
CA ALA A 84 -7.04 20.32 18.21
C ALA A 84 -6.31 20.69 16.91
N VAL A 85 -5.08 20.22 16.78
CA VAL A 85 -4.32 20.28 15.53
C VAL A 85 -4.20 18.86 15.00
N VAL A 86 -4.55 18.70 13.73
CA VAL A 86 -4.57 17.42 13.02
C VAL A 86 -3.55 17.49 11.90
N CYS A 87 -2.56 16.61 11.97
CA CYS A 87 -1.54 16.49 10.94
C CYS A 87 -1.92 15.36 9.98
N ARG A 88 -2.08 15.70 8.70
CA ARG A 88 -2.56 14.76 7.67
C ARG A 88 -1.57 14.68 6.51
N VAL A 89 -1.49 13.50 5.93
CA VAL A 89 -0.91 13.32 4.61
C VAL A 89 -2.05 13.11 3.62
N GLY A 90 -2.17 14.01 2.66
CA GLY A 90 -3.20 14.00 1.62
C GLY A 90 -2.64 13.67 0.25
N ILE A 91 -3.56 13.43 -0.69
CA ILE A 91 -3.26 13.38 -2.13
C ILE A 91 -4.02 14.54 -2.76
N ARG A 92 -3.29 15.41 -3.45
CA ARG A 92 -3.85 16.52 -4.21
C ARG A 92 -3.70 16.24 -5.70
N GLN A 93 -4.83 16.31 -6.42
CA GLN A 93 -4.83 16.23 -7.88
C GLN A 93 -4.32 17.55 -8.46
N ARG A 94 -3.47 17.46 -9.48
CA ARG A 94 -2.97 18.60 -10.25
C ARG A 94 -3.88 18.88 -11.44
N PRO A 95 -3.91 20.12 -11.96
CA PRO A 95 -4.68 20.44 -13.16
C PRO A 95 -4.33 19.60 -14.39
N GLY A 96 -3.10 19.08 -14.48
CA GLY A 96 -2.64 18.22 -15.57
C GLY A 96 -2.96 16.73 -15.41
N GLY A 97 -3.72 16.35 -14.39
CA GLY A 97 -4.10 14.96 -14.10
C GLY A 97 -3.09 14.19 -13.25
N GLY A 98 -1.88 14.71 -13.06
CA GLY A 98 -0.93 14.15 -12.09
C GLY A 98 -1.41 14.34 -10.64
N SER A 99 -0.70 13.74 -9.69
CA SER A 99 -1.03 13.83 -8.27
C SER A 99 0.20 14.05 -7.40
N GLU A 100 0.00 14.78 -6.31
CA GLU A 100 1.04 15.12 -5.35
C GLU A 100 0.63 14.66 -3.97
N GLN A 101 1.61 14.23 -3.20
CA GLN A 101 1.45 14.04 -1.77
C GLN A 101 1.53 15.41 -1.09
N THR A 102 0.59 15.71 -0.20
CA THR A 102 0.58 16.92 0.61
C THR A 102 0.70 16.59 2.09
N ALA A 103 1.44 17.40 2.83
CA ALA A 103 1.32 17.47 4.28
C ALA A 103 0.43 18.66 4.64
N GLU A 104 -0.55 18.41 5.49
CA GLU A 104 -1.54 19.40 5.90
C GLU A 104 -1.62 19.50 7.42
N GLU A 105 -1.61 20.73 7.90
CA GLU A 105 -1.98 21.07 9.27
C GLU A 105 -3.39 21.63 9.24
N ALA A 106 -4.31 20.94 9.92
CA ALA A 106 -5.68 21.39 10.07
C ALA A 106 -6.00 21.65 11.54
N ARG A 107 -6.85 22.63 11.82
CA ARG A 107 -7.24 23.02 13.17
C ARG A 107 -8.74 22.87 13.36
N ALA A 108 -9.14 22.40 14.53
CA ALA A 108 -10.52 22.43 15.00
C ALA A 108 -10.61 23.13 16.35
N ASP A 109 -11.65 23.94 16.53
CA ASP A 109 -11.90 24.66 17.78
C ASP A 109 -13.12 24.10 18.54
N ASP A 110 -14.10 23.46 17.87
CA ASP A 110 -15.15 22.68 18.55
C ASP A 110 -14.64 21.27 18.84
N LEU A 111 -14.29 21.05 20.10
CA LEU A 111 -13.68 19.80 20.56
C LEU A 111 -14.64 18.94 21.39
N THR A 112 -15.90 19.34 21.55
CA THR A 112 -16.78 18.79 22.59
C THR A 112 -16.90 17.26 22.48
N ALA A 113 -17.18 16.75 21.28
CA ALA A 113 -17.28 15.32 21.03
C ALA A 113 -15.91 14.62 21.14
N LEU A 114 -14.84 15.25 20.62
CA LEU A 114 -13.50 14.69 20.62
C LEU A 114 -12.93 14.52 22.03
N LEU A 115 -13.06 15.54 22.89
CA LEU A 115 -12.57 15.48 24.28
C LEU A 115 -13.35 14.48 25.12
N SER A 116 -14.67 14.38 24.91
CA SER A 116 -15.50 13.36 25.56
C SER A 116 -15.01 11.96 25.19
N ALA A 117 -14.75 11.72 23.91
CA ALA A 117 -14.27 10.42 23.43
C ALA A 117 -12.84 10.12 23.91
N LEU A 118 -11.90 11.07 23.84
CA LEU A 118 -10.50 10.89 24.25
C LEU A 118 -10.31 10.60 25.74
N ARG A 119 -11.28 10.98 26.58
CA ARG A 119 -11.27 10.73 28.03
C ARG A 119 -11.88 9.39 28.41
N LEU A 120 -12.43 8.64 27.45
CA LEU A 120 -12.94 7.31 27.74
C LEU A 120 -11.80 6.39 28.19
N PRO A 121 -12.05 5.47 29.14
CA PRO A 121 -11.10 4.41 29.42
C PRO A 121 -11.03 3.43 28.25
N ASP A 122 -9.96 2.65 28.23
CA ASP A 122 -9.88 1.45 27.41
C ASP A 122 -10.95 0.44 27.81
N GLU A 123 -11.41 -0.30 26.82
CA GLU A 123 -12.25 -1.47 27.09
C GLU A 123 -11.38 -2.62 27.60
N ALA A 124 -11.98 -3.47 28.44
CA ALA A 124 -11.31 -4.67 28.90
C ALA A 124 -11.08 -5.62 27.72
N SER A 125 -9.90 -6.21 27.64
CA SER A 125 -9.59 -7.23 26.64
C SER A 125 -10.51 -8.44 26.80
N THR A 126 -10.96 -8.99 25.68
CA THR A 126 -11.81 -10.18 25.62
C THR A 126 -11.04 -11.35 24.99
N ALA A 127 -11.57 -12.57 25.15
CA ALA A 127 -11.03 -13.76 24.48
C ALA A 127 -11.53 -13.90 23.03
N GLU A 128 -12.22 -12.89 22.49
CA GLU A 128 -12.78 -12.94 21.15
C GLU A 128 -11.69 -12.81 20.08
N ILE A 129 -11.93 -13.43 18.91
CA ILE A 129 -11.01 -13.33 17.80
C ILE A 129 -11.18 -11.96 17.15
N CYS A 130 -10.14 -11.15 17.25
CA CYS A 130 -10.08 -9.85 16.60
C CYS A 130 -9.75 -9.97 15.11
N THR A 131 -10.33 -9.10 14.30
CA THR A 131 -10.00 -8.97 12.89
C THR A 131 -8.60 -8.35 12.72
N ALA A 132 -7.86 -8.80 11.71
CA ALA A 132 -6.49 -8.34 11.43
C ALA A 132 -6.41 -6.97 10.73
N ASP A 133 -7.52 -6.23 10.59
CA ASP A 133 -7.48 -4.87 10.08
C ASP A 133 -6.74 -3.95 11.05
N LEU A 134 -5.91 -3.07 10.46
CA LEU A 134 -5.13 -2.07 11.16
C LEU A 134 -5.74 -0.69 10.85
N PRO A 135 -6.76 -0.25 11.62
CA PRO A 135 -7.38 1.05 11.39
C PRO A 135 -6.35 2.18 11.59
N GLY A 136 -6.34 3.13 10.67
CA GLY A 136 -5.44 4.28 10.76
C GLY A 136 -5.69 5.09 12.03
N VAL A 137 -4.63 5.36 12.78
CA VAL A 137 -4.67 6.25 13.96
C VAL A 137 -4.29 7.65 13.49
N PRO A 138 -5.16 8.66 13.65
CA PRO A 138 -4.83 9.99 13.20
C PRO A 138 -3.77 10.63 14.10
N TRP A 139 -2.90 11.45 13.51
CA TRP A 139 -1.93 12.22 14.28
C TRP A 139 -2.57 13.53 14.75
N VAL A 140 -2.99 13.56 16.02
CA VAL A 140 -3.72 14.68 16.63
C VAL A 140 -2.99 15.15 17.88
N VAL A 141 -2.88 16.47 18.03
CA VAL A 141 -2.45 17.11 19.28
C VAL A 141 -3.54 18.05 19.77
N LEU A 142 -3.56 18.27 21.08
CA LEU A 142 -4.44 19.22 21.74
C LEU A 142 -3.61 20.40 22.21
N VAL A 143 -4.09 21.61 21.96
CA VAL A 143 -3.39 22.86 22.27
C VAL A 143 -4.23 23.67 23.25
N ASP A 144 -3.59 24.23 24.29
CA ASP A 144 -4.25 25.09 25.28
C ASP A 144 -4.17 26.58 24.92
N ARG A 145 -4.66 27.44 25.83
CA ARG A 145 -4.66 28.90 25.64
C ARG A 145 -3.27 29.53 25.60
N ASP A 146 -2.29 28.89 26.22
CA ASP A 146 -0.91 29.35 26.29
C ASP A 146 -0.07 28.78 25.12
N ASN A 147 -0.72 28.11 24.16
CA ASN A 147 -0.11 27.40 23.04
C ASN A 147 0.82 26.25 23.47
N ARG A 148 0.68 25.76 24.71
CA ARG A 148 1.26 24.48 25.12
C ARG A 148 0.46 23.37 24.48
N TRP A 149 1.05 22.20 24.32
CA TRP A 149 0.36 21.08 23.68
C TRP A 149 0.62 19.74 24.34
N VAL A 150 -0.32 18.83 24.14
CA VAL A 150 -0.21 17.42 24.50
C VAL A 150 -0.57 16.56 23.29
N ARG A 151 0.07 15.40 23.17
CA ARG A 151 -0.40 14.32 22.32
C ARG A 151 -1.04 13.26 23.21
N PRO A 152 -2.38 13.18 23.28
CA PRO A 152 -3.03 12.22 24.15
C PRO A 152 -2.98 10.82 23.54
N GLY A 153 -3.06 9.81 24.41
CA GLY A 153 -3.39 8.46 23.99
C GLY A 153 -4.81 8.39 23.44
N VAL A 154 -5.00 7.51 22.46
CA VAL A 154 -6.31 7.18 21.91
C VAL A 154 -6.87 6.00 22.70
N PRO A 155 -8.12 6.06 23.18
CA PRO A 155 -8.74 4.93 23.86
C PRO A 155 -8.96 3.78 22.89
N VAL A 156 -8.71 2.56 23.35
CA VAL A 156 -8.82 1.34 22.55
C VAL A 156 -9.93 0.41 23.01
N ASP A 157 -10.48 -0.34 22.06
CA ASP A 157 -11.43 -1.40 22.31
C ASP A 157 -10.75 -2.69 22.79
N ALA A 158 -11.53 -3.73 23.03
CA ALA A 158 -11.04 -5.05 23.44
C ALA A 158 -10.01 -5.67 22.47
N CYS A 159 -9.97 -5.19 21.22
CA CYS A 159 -9.08 -5.62 20.15
C CYS A 159 -7.87 -4.70 19.94
N VAL A 160 -7.61 -3.77 20.87
CA VAL A 160 -6.50 -2.80 20.81
C VAL A 160 -6.61 -1.88 19.58
N LYS A 161 -7.85 -1.59 19.14
CA LYS A 161 -8.14 -0.65 18.05
C LYS A 161 -8.76 0.62 18.60
N PRO A 162 -8.63 1.78 17.93
CA PRO A 162 -9.33 2.99 18.34
C PRO A 162 -10.82 2.74 18.58
N ARG A 163 -11.31 3.09 19.77
CA ARG A 163 -12.73 2.95 20.10
C ARG A 163 -13.61 3.65 19.07
N THR A 164 -14.79 3.08 18.84
CA THR A 164 -15.74 3.60 17.84
C THR A 164 -16.19 5.03 18.14
N GLU A 165 -16.31 5.37 19.41
CA GLU A 165 -16.65 6.70 19.91
C GLU A 165 -15.59 7.73 19.48
N PHE A 166 -14.30 7.39 19.65
CA PHE A 166 -13.20 8.23 19.18
C PHE A 166 -13.21 8.37 17.66
N ARG A 167 -13.34 7.27 16.92
CA ARG A 167 -13.39 7.30 15.45
C ARG A 167 -14.50 8.20 14.93
N LYS A 168 -15.73 8.03 15.46
CA LYS A 168 -16.87 8.89 15.10
C LYS A 168 -16.66 10.36 15.45
N ALA A 169 -16.09 10.64 16.63
CA ALA A 169 -15.82 12.02 17.04
C ALA A 169 -14.74 12.68 16.18
N TYR A 170 -13.71 11.93 15.79
CA TYR A 170 -12.66 12.40 14.90
C TYR A 170 -13.17 12.61 13.46
N ASP A 171 -13.94 11.65 12.93
CA ASP A 171 -14.53 11.74 11.58
C ASP A 171 -15.54 12.90 11.47
N GLY A 172 -16.23 13.23 12.56
CA GLY A 172 -17.14 14.37 12.66
C GLY A 172 -16.46 15.70 12.96
N LEU A 173 -15.13 15.74 13.10
CA LEU A 173 -14.40 16.94 13.47
C LEU A 173 -14.38 17.96 12.32
N VAL A 174 -14.97 19.13 12.55
CA VAL A 174 -14.93 20.24 11.58
C VAL A 174 -13.57 20.92 11.68
N THR A 175 -12.76 20.76 10.63
CA THR A 175 -11.40 21.32 10.58
C THR A 175 -11.26 22.41 9.52
N VAL A 176 -10.42 23.41 9.81
CA VAL A 176 -9.92 24.40 8.85
C VAL A 176 -8.46 24.12 8.56
N THR A 177 -8.08 23.99 7.29
CA THR A 177 -6.67 23.85 6.89
C THR A 177 -5.92 25.15 7.20
N VAL A 178 -4.91 25.06 8.06
CA VAL A 178 -4.04 26.18 8.46
C VAL A 178 -2.83 26.27 7.56
N SER A 179 -2.25 25.13 7.21
CA SER A 179 -1.16 25.06 6.23
C SER A 179 -1.28 23.79 5.39
N SER A 180 -0.79 23.87 4.16
CA SER A 180 -0.69 22.75 3.24
C SER A 180 0.55 22.95 2.38
N ARG A 181 1.37 21.91 2.25
CA ARG A 181 2.54 21.92 1.38
C ARG A 181 2.71 20.60 0.66
N VAL A 182 3.36 20.65 -0.49
CA VAL A 182 3.73 19.44 -1.23
C VAL A 182 4.92 18.77 -0.53
N THR A 183 4.79 17.48 -0.26
CA THR A 183 5.89 16.64 0.28
C THR A 183 6.54 15.79 -0.79
N GLY A 184 5.82 15.48 -1.87
CA GLY A 184 6.35 14.69 -2.98
C GLY A 184 5.38 14.63 -4.15
N GLN A 185 5.92 14.24 -5.31
CA GLN A 185 5.11 13.88 -6.47
C GLN A 185 4.76 12.39 -6.40
N ILE A 186 3.48 12.07 -6.52
CA ILE A 186 3.00 10.68 -6.63
C ILE A 186 2.91 10.31 -8.10
N GLU A 187 2.33 11.19 -8.92
CA GLU A 187 2.18 11.01 -10.35
C GLU A 187 2.46 12.30 -11.12
N SER A 188 3.31 12.22 -12.16
CA SER A 188 3.55 13.38 -13.03
C SER A 188 2.37 13.60 -13.99
N ASP A 189 2.26 14.83 -14.51
CA ASP A 189 1.23 15.14 -15.51
C ASP A 189 1.48 14.35 -16.81
N GLU A 190 2.73 14.07 -17.16
CA GLU A 190 3.11 13.25 -18.31
C GLU A 190 2.70 11.79 -18.13
N ALA A 191 2.92 11.20 -16.95
CA ALA A 191 2.53 9.83 -16.64
C ALA A 191 1.01 9.69 -16.68
N ALA A 192 0.29 10.60 -16.01
CA ALA A 192 -1.16 10.64 -16.00
C ALA A 192 -1.75 10.81 -17.41
N THR A 193 -1.21 11.73 -18.22
CA THR A 193 -1.63 11.94 -19.62
C THR A 193 -1.37 10.69 -20.47
N ALA A 194 -0.25 10.02 -20.24
CA ALA A 194 0.06 8.74 -20.87
C ALA A 194 -0.81 7.58 -20.36
N GLY A 195 -1.57 7.78 -19.28
CA GLY A 195 -2.32 6.77 -18.51
C GLY A 195 -1.42 5.65 -18.00
N CYS A 196 -0.22 6.01 -17.57
CA CYS A 196 0.79 5.14 -16.99
C CYS A 196 1.01 5.56 -15.54
N SER A 197 1.27 4.61 -14.64
CA SER A 197 1.71 4.97 -13.29
C SER A 197 3.10 5.59 -13.32
N GLN A 198 3.37 6.51 -12.40
CA GLN A 198 4.69 7.13 -12.25
C GLN A 198 5.78 6.16 -11.78
N THR A 199 5.40 5.16 -11.00
CA THR A 199 6.29 4.09 -10.57
C THR A 199 5.65 2.75 -10.88
N TYR A 200 6.45 1.78 -11.27
CA TYR A 200 5.99 0.41 -11.51
C TYR A 200 7.11 -0.57 -11.15
N ALA A 201 6.75 -1.76 -10.66
CA ALA A 201 7.74 -2.77 -10.33
C ALA A 201 8.12 -3.58 -11.57
N ASP A 202 9.39 -3.95 -11.72
CA ASP A 202 9.79 -4.94 -12.72
C ASP A 202 9.22 -6.32 -12.33
N MET A 203 8.04 -6.61 -12.85
CA MET A 203 7.32 -7.86 -12.57
C MET A 203 7.99 -9.05 -13.25
N THR A 204 8.76 -8.84 -14.32
CA THR A 204 9.56 -9.88 -14.98
C THR A 204 10.65 -10.36 -14.02
N TRP A 205 11.40 -9.45 -13.42
CA TRP A 205 12.39 -9.77 -12.39
C TRP A 205 11.74 -10.40 -11.15
N THR A 206 10.71 -9.75 -10.59
CA THR A 206 10.05 -10.18 -9.36
C THR A 206 9.50 -11.60 -9.47
N THR A 207 8.83 -11.91 -10.59
CA THR A 207 8.23 -13.23 -10.82
C THR A 207 9.27 -14.30 -11.11
N GLY A 208 10.33 -13.95 -11.85
CA GLY A 208 11.44 -14.87 -12.12
C GLY A 208 12.20 -15.27 -10.86
N ALA A 209 12.47 -14.30 -9.97
CA ALA A 209 13.16 -14.54 -8.70
C ALA A 209 12.41 -15.49 -7.75
N MET A 210 11.08 -15.54 -7.84
CA MET A 210 10.25 -16.49 -7.07
C MET A 210 10.27 -17.92 -7.63
N GLY A 211 11.01 -18.19 -8.71
CA GLY A 211 11.09 -19.52 -9.33
C GLY A 211 9.81 -19.95 -10.04
N SER A 212 8.85 -19.04 -10.22
CA SER A 212 7.57 -19.28 -10.89
C SER A 212 7.69 -19.20 -12.42
N GLU A 213 8.79 -19.71 -12.98
CA GLU A 213 9.01 -19.69 -14.42
C GLU A 213 8.12 -20.71 -15.12
N ASN A 214 6.90 -20.29 -15.44
CA ASN A 214 6.06 -21.08 -16.31
C ASN A 214 6.55 -20.92 -17.75
N LYS A 215 7.20 -21.97 -18.27
CA LYS A 215 7.59 -22.09 -19.68
C LYS A 215 6.46 -22.61 -20.58
N GLY A 216 5.22 -22.52 -20.11
CA GLY A 216 4.03 -22.94 -20.84
C GLY A 216 3.90 -22.29 -22.21
N THR A 217 2.90 -22.73 -22.96
CA THR A 217 2.57 -22.15 -24.26
C THR A 217 1.92 -20.79 -24.05
N LEU A 218 2.46 -19.76 -24.70
CA LEU A 218 1.87 -18.43 -24.76
C LEU A 218 0.51 -18.54 -25.45
N GLY A 219 -0.55 -18.10 -24.78
CA GLY A 219 -1.88 -17.99 -25.38
C GLY A 219 -1.90 -16.96 -26.53
N PRO A 220 -2.90 -17.01 -27.42
CA PRO A 220 -3.02 -16.03 -28.48
C PRO A 220 -3.16 -14.61 -27.90
N LEU A 221 -2.37 -13.67 -28.42
CA LEU A 221 -2.47 -12.26 -28.08
C LEU A 221 -3.65 -11.62 -28.83
N PRO A 222 -4.43 -10.73 -28.21
CA PRO A 222 -5.62 -10.15 -28.82
C PRO A 222 -5.26 -9.27 -30.03
N GLU A 223 -5.97 -9.49 -31.15
CA GLU A 223 -5.70 -8.78 -32.40
C GLU A 223 -6.18 -7.33 -32.39
N THR A 224 -7.37 -7.11 -31.82
CA THR A 224 -8.09 -5.82 -31.82
C THR A 224 -8.03 -5.09 -30.48
N ALA A 225 -7.13 -5.48 -29.58
CA ALA A 225 -7.00 -4.81 -28.29
C ALA A 225 -6.50 -3.36 -28.45
N SER A 226 -7.04 -2.44 -27.64
CA SER A 226 -6.31 -1.22 -27.33
C SER A 226 -5.08 -1.62 -26.52
N ALA A 227 -3.92 -1.10 -26.91
CA ALA A 227 -2.67 -1.36 -26.22
C ALA A 227 -2.04 -0.03 -25.80
N ARG A 228 -1.53 0.02 -24.57
CA ARG A 228 -0.81 1.17 -24.03
C ARG A 228 0.57 0.72 -23.60
N ARG A 229 1.59 1.49 -23.94
CA ARG A 229 2.97 1.22 -23.54
C ARG A 229 3.40 2.22 -22.48
N CYS A 230 4.02 1.72 -21.41
CA CYS A 230 4.64 2.50 -20.34
C CYS A 230 6.08 2.03 -20.17
N VAL A 231 7.06 2.92 -20.30
CA VAL A 231 8.49 2.64 -20.21
C VAL A 231 9.03 3.20 -18.91
N TYR A 232 9.85 2.39 -18.22
CA TYR A 232 10.39 2.69 -16.91
C TYR A 232 11.91 2.53 -16.88
N ASP A 233 12.59 3.47 -16.22
CA ASP A 233 14.02 3.37 -15.88
C ASP A 233 14.18 2.88 -14.43
N VAL A 234 15.01 1.87 -14.19
CA VAL A 234 15.29 1.31 -12.86
C VAL A 234 16.57 1.95 -12.29
N PRO A 235 16.49 2.70 -11.17
CA PRO A 235 17.65 3.26 -10.50
C PRO A 235 18.65 2.19 -10.09
N ALA A 236 19.94 2.50 -10.11
CA ALA A 236 20.98 1.52 -9.77
C ALA A 236 20.83 0.91 -8.36
N SER A 237 20.27 1.66 -7.40
CA SER A 237 19.97 1.20 -6.04
C SER A 237 18.85 0.16 -5.96
N GLU A 238 17.98 0.11 -6.96
CA GLU A 238 16.84 -0.84 -7.02
C GLU A 238 17.16 -2.09 -7.82
N ARG A 239 18.19 -2.07 -8.67
CA ARG A 239 18.51 -3.19 -9.56
C ARG A 239 18.92 -4.41 -8.74
N GLY A 240 18.26 -5.53 -8.99
CA GLY A 240 18.49 -6.78 -8.27
C GLY A 240 17.87 -6.83 -6.87
N SER A 241 17.11 -5.81 -6.46
CA SER A 241 16.29 -5.89 -5.25
C SER A 241 15.19 -6.96 -5.43
N GLY A 242 14.50 -7.34 -4.34
CA GLY A 242 13.43 -8.34 -4.42
C GLY A 242 12.24 -7.88 -5.27
N LYS A 243 12.05 -6.57 -5.43
CA LYS A 243 10.98 -5.96 -6.22
C LYS A 243 11.44 -4.61 -6.79
N PRO A 244 12.30 -4.60 -7.83
CA PRO A 244 12.90 -3.38 -8.36
C PRO A 244 11.84 -2.41 -8.84
N ALA A 245 11.83 -1.18 -8.32
CA ALA A 245 10.92 -0.13 -8.75
C ALA A 245 11.55 0.71 -9.88
N GLY A 246 10.84 0.82 -11.00
CA GLY A 246 11.18 1.72 -12.10
C GLY A 246 10.39 3.02 -12.05
N GLY A 247 11.02 4.14 -12.41
CA GLY A 247 10.39 5.44 -12.59
C GLY A 247 9.93 5.64 -14.04
N PHE A 248 8.73 6.19 -14.23
CA PHE A 248 8.15 6.46 -15.53
C PHE A 248 9.04 7.38 -16.36
N ARG A 249 9.31 6.97 -17.59
CA ARG A 249 10.11 7.71 -18.56
C ARG A 249 9.27 8.24 -19.71
N ALA A 250 8.43 7.38 -20.28
CA ALA A 250 7.62 7.70 -21.45
C ALA A 250 6.51 6.67 -21.61
N GLY A 251 5.42 7.06 -22.27
CA GLY A 251 4.35 6.13 -22.55
C GLY A 251 3.20 6.75 -23.33
N GLY A 252 2.17 5.95 -23.55
CA GLY A 252 0.96 6.35 -24.24
C GLY A 252 0.30 5.20 -25.00
N PRO A 253 -0.84 5.47 -25.66
CA PRO A 253 -1.50 4.50 -26.52
C PRO A 253 -0.58 4.13 -27.69
N LEU A 254 -0.56 2.83 -28.04
CA LEU A 254 0.11 2.33 -29.23
C LEU A 254 -0.80 2.48 -30.44
N SER A 255 -0.21 2.77 -31.61
CA SER A 255 -0.93 2.66 -32.87
C SER A 255 -1.24 1.18 -33.16
N ALA A 256 -2.28 0.92 -33.97
CA ALA A 256 -2.60 -0.45 -34.38
C ALA A 256 -1.42 -1.13 -35.14
N ALA A 257 -0.62 -0.34 -35.86
CA ALA A 257 0.56 -0.83 -36.56
C ALA A 257 1.67 -1.24 -35.58
N ASP A 258 1.95 -0.41 -34.57
CA ASP A 258 2.96 -0.71 -33.55
C ASP A 258 2.55 -1.93 -32.73
N TRP A 259 1.28 -2.00 -32.31
CA TRP A 259 0.75 -3.17 -31.61
C TRP A 259 0.86 -4.45 -32.45
N THR A 260 0.52 -4.37 -33.73
CA THR A 260 0.65 -5.52 -34.65
C THR A 260 2.10 -5.99 -34.76
N ALA A 261 3.05 -5.06 -34.86
CA ALA A 261 4.47 -5.40 -34.93
C ALA A 261 4.99 -6.02 -33.62
N ILE A 262 4.64 -5.44 -32.47
CA ILE A 262 4.98 -5.97 -31.14
C ILE A 262 4.41 -7.37 -30.97
N ARG A 263 3.12 -7.56 -31.27
CA ARG A 263 2.43 -8.85 -31.17
C ARG A 263 3.13 -9.93 -32.00
N ALA A 264 3.53 -9.61 -33.23
CA ALA A 264 4.22 -10.55 -34.10
C ALA A 264 5.56 -11.01 -33.51
N GLU A 265 6.35 -10.09 -32.95
CA GLU A 265 7.63 -10.43 -32.30
C GLU A 265 7.42 -11.27 -31.03
N VAL A 266 6.42 -10.93 -30.22
CA VAL A 266 6.11 -11.70 -29.00
C VAL A 266 5.57 -13.08 -29.36
N ALA A 267 4.74 -13.22 -30.40
CA ALA A 267 4.26 -14.53 -30.84
C ALA A 267 5.37 -15.42 -31.41
N ALA A 268 6.39 -14.83 -32.03
CA ALA A 268 7.56 -15.53 -32.56
C ALA A 268 8.63 -15.84 -31.50
N SER A 269 8.47 -15.34 -30.27
CA SER A 269 9.47 -15.48 -29.21
C SER A 269 9.62 -16.92 -28.71
N GLU A 270 10.85 -17.32 -28.45
CA GLU A 270 11.17 -18.59 -27.83
C GLU A 270 10.96 -18.53 -26.30
N PRO A 271 10.76 -19.67 -25.62
CA PRO A 271 10.78 -19.71 -24.15
C PRO A 271 12.06 -19.10 -23.57
N ALA A 272 11.92 -18.30 -22.50
CA ALA A 272 13.09 -17.71 -21.83
C ALA A 272 13.95 -18.76 -21.12
N SER A 273 15.25 -18.47 -21.01
CA SER A 273 16.18 -19.27 -20.20
C SER A 273 16.12 -18.85 -18.72
N PRO A 274 16.13 -19.82 -17.77
CA PRO A 274 16.21 -19.55 -16.33
C PRO A 274 17.58 -19.05 -15.88
N ALA A 275 18.61 -19.23 -16.71
CA ALA A 275 20.00 -19.13 -16.27
C ALA A 275 20.54 -17.69 -16.18
N CYS A 276 19.70 -16.68 -16.39
CA CYS A 276 20.13 -15.29 -16.39
C CYS A 276 19.67 -14.56 -15.13
N ASP A 277 20.64 -13.94 -14.46
CA ASP A 277 20.50 -13.20 -13.20
C ASP A 277 20.84 -11.71 -13.34
N GLN A 278 20.92 -11.20 -14.58
CA GLN A 278 21.27 -9.81 -14.85
C GLN A 278 20.03 -8.92 -14.78
N PRO A 279 19.90 -8.04 -13.76
CA PRO A 279 18.74 -7.17 -13.64
C PRO A 279 18.69 -6.16 -14.78
N ALA A 280 17.48 -5.90 -15.30
CA ALA A 280 17.28 -4.87 -16.30
C ALA A 280 17.48 -3.48 -15.70
N SER A 281 18.10 -2.58 -16.46
CA SER A 281 18.16 -1.15 -16.15
C SER A 281 16.91 -0.41 -16.63
N ARG A 282 16.17 -1.01 -17.56
CA ARG A 282 14.93 -0.47 -18.14
C ARG A 282 13.98 -1.59 -18.52
N PHE A 283 12.69 -1.36 -18.35
CA PHE A 283 11.65 -2.27 -18.79
C PHE A 283 10.42 -1.49 -19.26
N ALA A 284 9.50 -2.19 -19.91
CA ALA A 284 8.23 -1.62 -20.35
C ALA A 284 7.07 -2.53 -19.96
N LEU A 285 5.95 -1.92 -19.61
CA LEU A 285 4.65 -2.55 -19.49
C LEU A 285 3.84 -2.22 -20.74
N VAL A 286 3.35 -3.24 -21.45
CA VAL A 286 2.29 -3.09 -22.44
C VAL A 286 1.00 -3.62 -21.82
N GLN A 287 0.08 -2.71 -21.52
CA GLN A 287 -1.24 -3.04 -21.00
C GLN A 287 -2.22 -3.24 -22.15
N LEU A 288 -2.99 -4.32 -22.10
CA LEU A 288 -3.95 -4.72 -23.13
C LEU A 288 -5.38 -4.55 -22.61
N GLU A 289 -6.28 -4.14 -23.49
CA GLU A 289 -7.70 -3.96 -23.20
C GLU A 289 -8.57 -4.67 -24.26
N PRO A 290 -9.49 -5.57 -23.86
CA PRO A 290 -9.76 -6.00 -22.48
C PRO A 290 -8.72 -7.02 -21.97
N GLY A 291 -8.01 -6.67 -20.91
CA GLY A 291 -7.21 -7.57 -20.08
C GLY A 291 -5.86 -8.00 -20.65
N GLY A 292 -4.89 -8.17 -19.75
CA GLY A 292 -3.57 -8.72 -20.02
C GLY A 292 -2.44 -7.69 -20.00
N THR A 293 -1.22 -8.18 -19.76
CA THR A 293 -0.01 -7.39 -19.62
C THR A 293 1.18 -8.10 -20.26
N LEU A 294 2.05 -7.31 -20.88
CA LEU A 294 3.39 -7.75 -21.29
C LEU A 294 4.42 -6.90 -20.54
N ASN A 295 5.20 -7.52 -19.67
CA ASN A 295 6.35 -6.88 -19.03
C ASN A 295 7.60 -7.27 -19.82
N ILE A 296 8.29 -6.31 -20.42
CA ILE A 296 9.38 -6.53 -21.39
C ILE A 296 10.64 -5.85 -20.87
N GLU A 297 11.71 -6.60 -20.65
CA GLU A 297 13.03 -6.05 -20.29
C GLU A 297 13.72 -5.50 -21.54
N ALA A 298 14.26 -4.28 -21.46
CA ALA A 298 15.02 -3.68 -22.58
C ALA A 298 16.43 -4.28 -22.72
N ASP A 299 17.03 -4.59 -21.57
CA ASP A 299 18.38 -5.09 -21.38
C ASP A 299 18.40 -6.16 -20.26
N GLY A 300 19.55 -6.39 -19.61
CA GLY A 300 19.70 -7.48 -18.65
C GLY A 300 19.47 -8.83 -19.32
N CYS A 301 18.49 -9.57 -18.83
CA CYS A 301 18.12 -10.89 -19.36
C CYS A 301 17.24 -10.85 -20.61
N ARG A 302 16.74 -9.67 -21.01
CA ARG A 302 15.87 -9.49 -22.18
C ARG A 302 14.72 -10.48 -22.18
N ARG A 303 14.00 -10.58 -21.07
CA ARG A 303 12.83 -11.44 -20.93
C ARG A 303 11.53 -10.67 -21.17
N ILE A 304 10.50 -11.44 -21.50
CA ILE A 304 9.12 -11.01 -21.55
C ILE A 304 8.36 -11.86 -20.53
N LEU A 305 7.64 -11.25 -19.61
CA LEU A 305 6.59 -11.89 -18.84
C LEU A 305 5.25 -11.51 -19.48
N ALA A 306 4.60 -12.47 -20.10
CA ALA A 306 3.31 -12.29 -20.76
C ALA A 306 2.19 -12.91 -19.92
N GLU A 307 1.26 -12.08 -19.46
CA GLU A 307 0.07 -12.48 -18.71
C GLU A 307 -1.14 -12.17 -19.58
N VAL A 308 -1.65 -13.19 -20.28
CA VAL A 308 -2.77 -13.06 -21.21
C VAL A 308 -3.96 -13.85 -20.68
N SER A 309 -5.14 -13.22 -20.64
CA SER A 309 -6.36 -13.80 -20.06
C SER A 309 -6.18 -14.19 -18.57
N ASP A 310 -7.02 -15.09 -18.03
CA ASP A 310 -6.93 -15.59 -16.64
C ASP A 310 -5.85 -16.68 -16.44
N GLY A 311 -4.90 -16.79 -17.38
CA GLY A 311 -3.84 -17.80 -17.35
C GLY A 311 -2.64 -17.37 -16.50
N PRO A 312 -1.80 -18.32 -16.06
CA PRO A 312 -0.53 -17.98 -15.40
C PRO A 312 0.40 -17.26 -16.39
N GLY A 313 1.18 -16.30 -15.88
CA GLY A 313 2.18 -15.58 -16.68
C GLY A 313 3.22 -16.53 -17.28
N VAL A 314 3.60 -16.29 -18.54
CA VAL A 314 4.55 -17.12 -19.30
C VAL A 314 5.79 -16.31 -19.67
N PHE A 315 6.96 -16.91 -19.47
CA PHE A 315 8.23 -16.28 -19.84
C PHE A 315 8.66 -16.57 -21.28
N ARG A 316 9.13 -15.52 -21.95
CA ARG A 316 9.65 -15.56 -23.32
C ARG A 316 10.91 -14.71 -23.48
N THR A 317 11.67 -14.96 -24.53
CA THR A 317 12.87 -14.19 -24.87
C THR A 317 12.48 -12.97 -25.72
N SER A 318 12.93 -11.79 -25.33
CA SER A 318 12.78 -10.55 -26.09
C SER A 318 13.82 -10.47 -27.21
N SER A 319 13.37 -10.21 -28.43
CA SER A 319 14.24 -9.98 -29.59
C SER A 319 14.77 -8.54 -29.59
N GLU A 320 15.89 -8.29 -30.29
CA GLU A 320 16.38 -6.92 -30.50
C GLU A 320 15.38 -6.04 -31.24
N ARG A 321 14.63 -6.64 -32.16
CA ARG A 321 13.58 -5.95 -32.90
C ARG A 321 12.43 -5.57 -31.98
N LEU A 322 12.01 -6.45 -31.08
CA LEU A 322 11.00 -6.13 -30.06
C LEU A 322 11.49 -4.99 -29.16
N THR A 323 12.73 -5.07 -28.66
CA THR A 323 13.31 -3.99 -27.86
C THR A 323 13.28 -2.65 -28.63
N LYS A 324 13.64 -2.63 -29.92
CA LYS A 324 13.56 -1.40 -30.72
C LYS A 324 12.12 -0.87 -30.86
N LEU A 325 11.15 -1.75 -31.14
CA LEU A 325 9.74 -1.36 -31.27
C LEU A 325 9.18 -0.76 -29.96
N VAL A 326 9.59 -1.33 -28.83
CA VAL A 326 9.06 -0.94 -27.51
C VAL A 326 9.80 0.29 -26.97
N PHE A 327 11.12 0.40 -27.13
CA PHE A 327 11.91 1.42 -26.44
C PHE A 327 12.39 2.59 -27.33
N GLY A 328 12.29 2.46 -28.66
CA GLY A 328 12.77 3.46 -29.63
C GLY A 328 14.20 3.22 -30.08
#